data_AF-A0A8J3K874-F1
#
_entry.id   AF-A0A8J3K874-F1
#
_cell.length_a   1.000
_cell.length_b   1.000
_cell.length_c   1.000
_cell.angle_alpha   90.00
_cell.angle_beta   90.00
_cell.angle_gamma   90.00
#
_symmetry.space_group_name_H-M   'P 1'
#
loop_
_entity.id
_entity.type
_entity.pdbx_description
1 polymer ?
#
loop_
_entity_poly.entity_id
_entity_poly.type
_entity_poly.pdbx_seq_one_letter_code
_entity_poly.pdbx_strand_id
1 'polypeptide(L)'
;MPLDRVQNLATSPPYLSLIALLLLLQRGAVLAWEGYRSKSRFRPHVGTALAFGLPAIAAGIATATAFNRNVAVAAAVLFCFVLLRGWALARYVRQQDLELFENALLWVSAVVVAFGYYQYIGDVLGLPQSWTLLRGSYASMSTYPFPRVQSFALEPLYLAHYLFLPVGVLMVRFLRRKRAPLVEQVLLVFTLGLFLLTLSRGAILGIALALVLMLAVARSWRLIGHLLKVTGFAVVIVFAMLSLVGIAQSMRAPETPNADGSTPSTATAVDAFTSHAVDLNDGSARTRYDLWPTTIDMFTEHPFTGVGPNNSRVLLQGGSDSITPDEASLLQPVNNDYLAYLSEMGLVGLVLTLPLIFYVLRALWGVVRARLDHPSGPYAFALVGMAFEANAFHSLLLLRTWVVLALLIAGARLYSETRLGEPAATGLGTP
;
A
#
# COMPACT_ATOMS: atom_id res chain seq x y z
N MET A 1 7.96 3.74 -7.97
CA MET A 1 6.84 4.54 -8.51
C MET A 1 5.66 3.60 -8.73
N PRO A 2 4.42 4.03 -8.46
CA PRO A 2 3.27 3.34 -9.04
C PRO A 2 3.33 3.61 -10.55
N LEU A 3 3.85 2.65 -11.31
CA LEU A 3 3.95 2.72 -12.78
C LEU A 3 2.67 2.20 -13.45
N ASP A 4 1.70 1.85 -12.63
CA ASP A 4 0.44 1.23 -12.96
C ASP A 4 -0.37 2.04 -14.01
N ARG A 5 -0.05 3.34 -14.20
CA ARG A 5 -0.66 4.26 -15.16
C ARG A 5 -0.12 4.23 -16.59
N VAL A 6 0.92 3.47 -16.91
CA VAL A 6 1.23 3.28 -18.33
C VAL A 6 0.07 2.45 -18.87
N GLN A 7 -0.83 3.12 -19.62
CA GLN A 7 -2.18 2.70 -20.05
C GLN A 7 -2.20 1.52 -21.02
N ASN A 8 -1.19 0.70 -20.90
CA ASN A 8 -0.68 -0.26 -21.85
C ASN A 8 0.36 -1.12 -21.13
N LEU A 9 0.27 -1.48 -19.84
CA LEU A 9 1.26 -2.41 -19.25
C LEU A 9 1.30 -3.78 -19.95
N ALA A 10 0.27 -4.11 -20.74
CA ALA A 10 0.27 -5.22 -21.69
C ALA A 10 1.10 -4.98 -22.97
N THR A 11 1.39 -3.72 -23.36
CA THR A 11 2.14 -3.34 -24.58
C THR A 11 3.33 -2.39 -24.35
N SER A 12 3.45 -1.83 -23.16
CA SER A 12 4.58 -1.06 -22.66
C SER A 12 5.48 -2.00 -21.91
N PRO A 13 6.79 -1.86 -22.05
CA PRO A 13 7.59 -3.05 -21.91
C PRO A 13 7.64 -3.50 -20.44
N PRO A 14 7.48 -4.81 -20.15
CA PRO A 14 7.61 -5.38 -18.81
C PRO A 14 9.02 -5.21 -18.19
N TYR A 15 9.91 -4.47 -18.86
CA TYR A 15 11.31 -4.35 -18.56
C TYR A 15 11.58 -3.70 -17.22
N LEU A 16 10.90 -2.66 -16.72
CA LEU A 16 11.37 -2.01 -15.47
C LEU A 16 11.17 -2.88 -14.22
N SER A 17 10.00 -3.51 -14.06
CA SER A 17 9.75 -4.41 -12.92
C SER A 17 10.52 -5.72 -13.05
N LEU A 18 10.68 -6.24 -14.27
CA LEU A 18 11.47 -7.42 -14.58
C LEU A 18 12.97 -7.15 -14.42
N ILE A 19 13.50 -6.05 -14.95
CA ILE A 19 14.89 -5.58 -14.76
C ILE A 19 15.13 -5.40 -13.26
N ALA A 20 14.22 -4.76 -12.52
CA ALA A 20 14.37 -4.63 -11.08
C ALA A 20 14.44 -6.01 -10.38
N LEU A 21 13.62 -6.99 -10.80
CA LEU A 21 13.76 -8.36 -10.31
C LEU A 21 15.11 -8.96 -10.71
N LEU A 22 15.50 -8.87 -11.98
CA LEU A 22 16.75 -9.45 -12.50
C LEU A 22 17.97 -8.84 -11.81
N LEU A 23 17.98 -7.54 -11.54
CA LEU A 23 19.01 -6.86 -10.76
C LEU A 23 19.01 -7.32 -9.30
N LEU A 24 17.83 -7.52 -8.70
CA LEU A 24 17.71 -8.09 -7.35
C LEU A 24 18.22 -9.55 -7.30
N LEU A 25 17.91 -10.36 -8.30
CA LEU A 25 18.36 -11.75 -8.42
C LEU A 25 19.86 -11.82 -8.70
N GLN A 26 20.37 -11.00 -9.62
CA GLN A 26 21.80 -10.87 -9.90
C GLN A 26 22.55 -10.47 -8.63
N ARG A 27 22.06 -9.45 -7.92
CA ARG A 27 22.64 -9.04 -6.64
C ARG A 27 22.54 -10.15 -5.59
N GLY A 28 21.41 -10.86 -5.52
CA GLY A 28 21.22 -12.02 -4.66
C GLY A 28 22.24 -13.13 -4.97
N ALA A 29 22.51 -13.39 -6.26
CA ALA A 29 23.50 -14.36 -6.71
C ALA A 29 24.93 -13.92 -6.37
N VAL A 30 25.28 -12.64 -6.55
CA VAL A 30 26.57 -12.07 -6.13
C VAL A 30 26.76 -12.22 -4.62
N LEU A 31 25.76 -11.86 -3.82
CA LEU A 31 25.83 -11.99 -2.36
C LEU A 31 25.87 -13.46 -1.91
N ALA A 32 25.16 -14.35 -2.59
CA ALA A 32 25.25 -15.78 -2.34
C ALA A 32 26.64 -16.34 -2.67
N TRP A 33 27.24 -15.87 -3.77
CA TRP A 33 28.59 -16.24 -4.19
C TRP A 33 29.67 -15.71 -3.23
N GLU A 34 29.57 -14.45 -2.81
CA GLU A 34 30.45 -13.85 -1.80
C GLU A 34 30.31 -14.55 -0.44
N GLY A 35 29.07 -14.87 -0.05
CA GLY A 35 28.78 -15.67 1.14
C GLY A 35 29.41 -17.07 1.08
N TYR A 36 29.30 -17.75 -0.07
CA TYR A 36 29.95 -19.04 -0.31
C TYR A 36 31.47 -18.94 -0.24
N ARG A 37 32.07 -17.94 -0.90
CA ARG A 37 33.53 -17.74 -0.94
C ARG A 37 34.14 -17.37 0.42
N SER A 38 33.44 -16.56 1.22
CA SER A 38 33.96 -16.05 2.50
C SER A 38 34.06 -17.12 3.59
N LYS A 39 33.59 -18.36 3.37
CA LYS A 39 33.40 -19.41 4.40
C LYS A 39 32.59 -18.94 5.62
N SER A 40 32.03 -17.73 5.60
CA SER A 40 30.93 -17.36 6.49
C SER A 40 29.82 -18.35 6.20
N ARG A 41 29.16 -18.88 7.24
CA ARG A 41 28.09 -19.88 7.06
C ARG A 41 26.94 -19.23 6.28
N PHE A 42 27.01 -19.25 4.95
CA PHE A 42 25.89 -19.00 4.06
C PHE A 42 24.93 -20.19 4.19
N ARG A 43 24.23 -20.25 5.32
CA ARG A 43 23.09 -21.13 5.50
C ARG A 43 21.87 -20.31 5.09
N PRO A 44 21.20 -20.62 3.97
CA PRO A 44 19.90 -20.02 3.72
C PRO A 44 19.05 -20.27 4.97
N HIS A 45 18.49 -19.20 5.55
CA HIS A 45 17.56 -19.36 6.66
C HIS A 45 16.32 -20.05 6.11
N VAL A 46 16.29 -21.37 6.23
CA VAL A 46 15.22 -22.24 5.74
C VAL A 46 13.86 -21.69 6.15
N GLY A 47 13.73 -21.15 7.35
CA GLY A 47 12.49 -20.53 7.80
C GLY A 47 12.02 -19.32 6.97
N THR A 48 12.91 -18.45 6.49
CA THR A 48 12.52 -17.35 5.58
C THR A 48 12.15 -17.85 4.18
N ALA A 49 12.82 -18.90 3.69
CA ALA A 49 12.44 -19.52 2.42
C ALA A 49 11.07 -20.20 2.51
N LEU A 50 10.81 -20.92 3.60
CA LEU A 50 9.51 -21.54 3.87
C LEU A 50 8.41 -20.50 4.05
N ALA A 51 8.68 -19.40 4.75
CA ALA A 51 7.72 -18.33 4.97
C ALA A 51 7.17 -17.74 3.65
N PHE A 52 8.01 -17.55 2.64
CA PHE A 52 7.56 -17.05 1.34
C PHE A 52 7.19 -18.16 0.34
N GLY A 53 7.77 -19.35 0.46
CA GLY A 53 7.57 -20.46 -0.46
C GLY A 53 6.27 -21.23 -0.22
N LEU A 54 5.84 -21.40 1.03
CA LEU A 54 4.61 -22.14 1.34
C LEU A 54 3.33 -21.44 0.83
N PRO A 55 3.18 -20.10 0.92
CA PRO A 55 2.09 -19.39 0.25
C PRO A 55 2.09 -19.58 -1.28
N ALA A 56 3.27 -19.65 -1.91
CA ALA A 56 3.39 -19.91 -3.35
C ALA A 56 2.93 -21.34 -3.72
N ILE A 57 3.29 -22.32 -2.89
CA ILE A 57 2.80 -23.69 -3.02
C ILE A 57 1.28 -23.73 -2.86
N ALA A 58 0.73 -22.99 -1.90
CA ALA A 58 -0.70 -22.91 -1.69
C ALA A 58 -1.44 -22.35 -2.91
N ALA A 59 -0.91 -21.29 -3.53
CA ALA A 59 -1.44 -20.75 -4.78
C ALA A 59 -1.42 -21.80 -5.90
N GLY A 60 -0.33 -22.58 -6.02
CA GLY A 60 -0.27 -23.68 -6.99
C GLY A 60 -1.32 -24.78 -6.76
N ILE A 61 -1.56 -25.15 -5.49
CA ILE A 61 -2.61 -26.13 -5.12
C ILE A 61 -3.99 -25.58 -5.47
N ALA A 62 -4.29 -24.34 -5.08
CA ALA A 62 -5.57 -23.69 -5.36
C ALA A 62 -5.80 -23.51 -6.88
N THR A 63 -4.76 -23.23 -7.65
CA THR A 63 -4.84 -23.18 -9.13
C THR A 63 -5.20 -24.53 -9.75
N ALA A 64 -4.82 -25.65 -9.13
CA ALA A 64 -5.15 -26.98 -9.64
C ALA A 64 -6.65 -27.29 -9.57
N THR A 65 -7.36 -26.69 -8.62
CA THR A 65 -8.80 -26.86 -8.39
C THR A 65 -9.62 -25.61 -8.74
N ALA A 66 -9.03 -24.66 -9.46
CA ALA A 66 -9.66 -23.36 -9.72
C ALA A 66 -10.87 -23.48 -10.64
N PHE A 67 -11.87 -22.61 -10.42
CA PHE A 67 -13.04 -22.47 -11.29
C PHE A 67 -12.63 -22.14 -12.74
N ASN A 68 -11.87 -21.06 -12.93
CA ASN A 68 -11.21 -20.72 -14.18
C ASN A 68 -9.69 -20.84 -14.01
N ARG A 69 -9.12 -21.84 -14.65
CA ARG A 69 -7.69 -22.18 -14.56
C ARG A 69 -6.79 -21.12 -15.19
N ASN A 70 -7.21 -20.46 -16.26
CA ASN A 70 -6.40 -19.46 -16.95
C ASN A 70 -6.22 -18.21 -16.08
N VAL A 71 -7.32 -17.73 -15.48
CA VAL A 71 -7.31 -16.62 -14.51
C VAL A 71 -6.45 -16.99 -13.30
N ALA A 72 -6.61 -18.21 -12.77
CA ALA A 72 -5.85 -18.69 -11.63
C ALA A 72 -4.35 -18.80 -11.89
N VAL A 73 -3.94 -19.30 -13.06
CA VAL A 73 -2.52 -19.40 -13.43
C VAL A 73 -1.90 -18.00 -13.52
N ALA A 74 -2.56 -17.06 -14.21
CA ALA A 74 -2.05 -15.69 -14.34
C ALA A 74 -1.86 -15.02 -12.97
N ALA A 75 -2.85 -15.15 -12.09
CA ALA A 75 -2.78 -14.60 -10.73
C ALA A 75 -1.73 -15.31 -9.86
N ALA A 76 -1.64 -16.65 -9.93
CA ALA A 76 -0.62 -17.41 -9.20
C ALA A 76 0.80 -17.06 -9.64
N VAL A 77 1.04 -16.85 -10.94
CA VAL A 77 2.34 -16.41 -11.46
C VAL A 77 2.71 -15.05 -10.89
N LEU A 78 1.79 -14.09 -10.89
CA LEU A 78 2.03 -12.77 -10.31
C LEU A 78 2.26 -12.85 -8.79
N PHE A 79 1.49 -13.67 -8.09
CA PHE A 79 1.62 -13.90 -6.65
C PHE A 79 2.99 -14.51 -6.29
N CYS A 80 3.39 -15.57 -6.99
CA CYS A 80 4.72 -16.18 -6.86
C CYS A 80 5.84 -15.19 -7.17
N PHE A 81 5.66 -14.33 -8.17
CA PHE A 81 6.62 -13.29 -8.51
C PHE A 81 6.79 -12.27 -7.37
N VAL A 82 5.71 -11.77 -6.77
CA VAL A 82 5.81 -10.82 -5.64
C VAL A 82 6.37 -11.48 -4.38
N LEU A 83 6.04 -12.75 -4.12
CA LEU A 83 6.61 -13.54 -3.02
C LEU A 83 8.12 -13.77 -3.21
N LEU A 84 8.56 -14.14 -4.40
CA LEU A 84 9.97 -14.32 -4.72
C LEU A 84 10.77 -13.02 -4.51
N ARG A 85 10.20 -11.88 -4.92
CA ARG A 85 10.79 -10.56 -4.66
C ARG A 85 10.84 -10.23 -3.19
N GLY A 86 9.75 -10.50 -2.46
CA GLY A 86 9.69 -10.32 -1.02
C GLY A 86 10.75 -11.14 -0.29
N TRP A 87 10.87 -12.43 -0.64
CA TRP A 87 11.91 -13.32 -0.12
C TRP A 87 13.32 -12.79 -0.40
N ALA A 88 13.61 -12.44 -1.66
CA ALA A 88 14.91 -11.92 -2.06
C ALA A 88 15.25 -10.64 -1.26
N LEU A 89 14.30 -9.72 -1.13
CA LEU A 89 14.49 -8.49 -0.37
C LEU A 89 14.70 -8.78 1.12
N ALA A 90 13.89 -9.65 1.72
CA ALA A 90 14.03 -10.04 3.13
C ALA A 90 15.40 -10.65 3.44
N ARG A 91 15.98 -11.37 2.47
CA ARG A 91 17.25 -12.09 2.63
C ARG A 91 18.49 -11.25 2.32
N TYR A 92 18.46 -10.44 1.27
CA TYR A 92 19.66 -9.86 0.68
C TYR A 92 19.88 -8.37 0.99
N VAL A 93 18.90 -7.71 1.61
CA VAL A 93 19.04 -6.31 2.04
C VAL A 93 19.99 -6.19 3.23
N ARG A 94 20.97 -5.29 3.12
CA ARG A 94 21.88 -4.91 4.22
C ARG A 94 21.40 -3.64 4.90
N GLN A 95 22.00 -3.29 6.04
CA GLN A 95 21.66 -2.07 6.76
C GLN A 95 21.85 -0.79 5.91
N GLN A 96 22.96 -0.69 5.17
CA GLN A 96 23.21 0.43 4.26
C GLN A 96 22.15 0.53 3.16
N ASP A 97 21.63 -0.60 2.71
CA ASP A 97 20.59 -0.66 1.68
C ASP A 97 19.24 -0.15 2.21
N LEU A 98 18.93 -0.39 3.49
CA LEU A 98 17.74 0.18 4.13
C LEU A 98 17.81 1.71 4.20
N GLU A 99 18.94 2.26 4.62
CA GLU A 99 19.12 3.71 4.72
C GLU A 99 19.04 4.38 3.35
N LEU A 100 19.69 3.79 2.34
CA LEU A 100 19.60 4.23 0.95
C LEU A 100 18.15 4.15 0.44
N PHE A 101 17.47 3.04 0.70
CA PHE A 101 16.08 2.84 0.31
C PHE A 101 15.16 3.90 0.93
N GLU A 102 15.28 4.16 2.23
CA GLU A 102 14.47 5.18 2.91
C GLU A 102 14.72 6.58 2.31
N ASN A 103 15.99 6.95 2.06
CA ASN A 103 16.32 8.24 1.47
C ASN A 103 15.75 8.37 0.05
N ALA A 104 15.93 7.34 -0.78
CA ALA A 104 15.36 7.30 -2.12
C ALA A 104 13.83 7.35 -2.10
N LEU A 105 13.20 6.64 -1.15
CA LEU A 105 11.76 6.68 -0.93
C LEU A 105 11.29 8.10 -0.64
N LEU A 106 11.94 8.84 0.27
CA LEU A 106 11.53 10.21 0.61
C LEU A 106 11.64 11.16 -0.59
N TRP A 107 12.68 11.02 -1.42
CA TRP A 107 12.79 11.78 -2.68
C TRP A 107 11.66 11.44 -3.65
N VAL A 108 11.37 10.16 -3.84
CA VAL A 108 10.24 9.72 -4.68
C VAL A 108 8.92 10.22 -4.10
N SER A 109 8.75 10.19 -2.79
CA SER A 109 7.55 10.71 -2.11
C SER A 109 7.40 12.21 -2.32
N ALA A 110 8.49 12.99 -2.28
CA ALA A 110 8.43 14.41 -2.58
C ALA A 110 7.89 14.67 -4.00
N VAL A 111 8.34 13.89 -5.00
CA VAL A 111 7.84 13.99 -6.39
C VAL A 111 6.37 13.55 -6.48
N VAL A 112 6.00 12.43 -5.87
CA VAL A 112 4.62 11.92 -5.83
C VAL A 112 3.68 12.93 -5.18
N VAL A 113 4.12 13.54 -4.08
CA VAL A 113 3.34 14.51 -3.32
C VAL A 113 3.19 15.81 -4.11
N ALA A 114 4.28 16.36 -4.63
CA ALA A 114 4.25 17.57 -5.46
C ALA A 114 3.33 17.39 -6.68
N PHE A 115 3.45 16.26 -7.38
CA PHE A 115 2.57 15.95 -8.50
C PHE A 115 1.11 15.80 -8.06
N GLY A 116 0.85 15.18 -6.90
CA GLY A 116 -0.51 15.07 -6.36
C GLY A 116 -1.18 16.43 -6.12
N TYR A 117 -0.47 17.37 -5.50
CA TYR A 117 -0.99 18.73 -5.33
C TYR A 117 -1.15 19.46 -6.67
N TYR A 118 -0.24 19.26 -7.63
CA TYR A 118 -0.41 19.76 -9.00
C TYR A 118 -1.70 19.23 -9.65
N GLN A 119 -1.99 17.92 -9.52
CA GLN A 119 -3.23 17.36 -10.05
C GLN A 119 -4.46 18.01 -9.42
N TYR A 120 -4.47 18.17 -8.10
CA TYR A 120 -5.58 18.78 -7.37
C TYR A 120 -5.80 20.22 -7.82
N ILE A 121 -4.77 21.06 -7.73
CA ILE A 121 -4.84 22.48 -8.06
C ILE A 121 -5.18 22.66 -9.54
N GLY A 122 -4.54 21.88 -10.42
CA GLY A 122 -4.78 21.93 -11.85
C GLY A 122 -6.24 21.65 -12.21
N ASP A 123 -6.84 20.60 -11.63
CA ASP A 123 -8.25 20.26 -11.88
C ASP A 123 -9.19 21.35 -11.35
N VAL A 124 -8.93 21.87 -10.14
CA VAL A 124 -9.68 22.99 -9.58
C VAL A 124 -9.58 24.23 -10.45
N LEU A 125 -8.40 24.54 -10.99
CA LEU A 125 -8.17 25.63 -11.93
C LEU A 125 -8.64 25.34 -13.37
N GLY A 126 -9.23 24.16 -13.61
CA GLY A 126 -9.89 23.84 -14.87
C GLY A 126 -8.92 23.43 -15.97
N LEU A 127 -7.70 23.03 -15.60
CA LEU A 127 -6.77 22.42 -16.53
C LEU A 127 -7.37 21.11 -17.06
N PRO A 128 -7.20 20.82 -18.36
CA PRO A 128 -7.73 19.60 -18.95
C PRO A 128 -7.07 18.35 -18.36
N GLN A 129 -7.80 17.24 -18.35
CA GLN A 129 -7.31 15.95 -17.82
C GLN A 129 -6.06 15.43 -18.54
N SER A 130 -5.79 15.86 -19.78
CA SER A 130 -4.53 15.55 -20.48
C SER A 130 -3.30 16.19 -19.84
N TRP A 131 -3.47 17.29 -19.11
CA TRP A 131 -2.40 17.98 -18.39
C TRP A 131 -2.31 17.52 -16.93
N THR A 132 -3.45 17.46 -16.24
CA THR A 132 -3.47 16.98 -14.85
C THR A 132 -3.22 15.48 -14.76
N LEU A 133 -3.47 14.75 -15.85
CA LEU A 133 -3.53 13.29 -15.91
C LEU A 133 -4.52 12.69 -14.89
N LEU A 134 -5.44 13.47 -14.34
CA LEU A 134 -6.43 12.96 -13.40
C LEU A 134 -7.46 12.12 -14.17
N ARG A 135 -7.82 10.94 -13.66
CA ARG A 135 -8.87 10.12 -14.29
C ARG A 135 -10.21 10.84 -14.18
N GLY A 136 -11.03 10.75 -15.22
CA GLY A 136 -12.32 11.43 -15.27
C GLY A 136 -13.24 11.11 -14.08
N SER A 137 -13.21 9.87 -13.58
CA SER A 137 -13.97 9.42 -12.39
C SER A 137 -13.55 10.07 -11.06
N TYR A 138 -12.43 10.81 -11.04
CA TYR A 138 -11.90 11.45 -9.84
C TYR A 138 -11.70 12.96 -10.00
N ALA A 139 -12.08 13.53 -11.14
CA ALA A 139 -12.09 14.96 -11.37
C ALA A 139 -13.24 15.64 -10.59
N SER A 140 -13.10 16.93 -10.30
CA SER A 140 -14.08 17.74 -9.55
C SER A 140 -15.47 17.86 -10.20
N MET A 141 -15.62 17.39 -11.45
CA MET A 141 -16.88 17.37 -12.20
C MET A 141 -17.54 15.99 -12.25
N SER A 142 -17.06 15.03 -11.44
CA SER A 142 -17.51 13.63 -11.47
C SER A 142 -18.36 13.28 -10.25
N THR A 143 -18.00 12.23 -9.52
CA THR A 143 -18.73 11.72 -8.35
C THR A 143 -18.71 12.69 -7.16
N TYR A 144 -17.66 13.52 -7.05
CA TYR A 144 -17.50 14.49 -5.96
C TYR A 144 -17.26 15.89 -6.53
N PRO A 145 -17.71 16.95 -5.83
CA PRO A 145 -17.50 18.33 -6.24
C PRO A 145 -16.05 18.81 -6.02
N PHE A 146 -15.12 17.91 -5.74
CA PHE A 146 -13.70 18.19 -5.55
C PHE A 146 -12.86 17.04 -6.13
N PRO A 147 -11.60 17.30 -6.54
CA PRO A 147 -10.76 16.27 -7.12
C PRO A 147 -10.26 15.29 -6.05
N ARG A 148 -10.33 13.99 -6.34
CA ARG A 148 -9.70 12.94 -5.52
C ARG A 148 -8.36 12.57 -6.12
N VAL A 149 -7.28 12.95 -5.43
CA VAL A 149 -5.94 12.80 -5.99
C VAL A 149 -5.49 11.34 -6.00
N GLN A 150 -4.94 10.91 -7.13
CA GLN A 150 -4.31 9.60 -7.27
C GLN A 150 -2.81 9.68 -7.60
N SER A 151 -2.27 10.86 -7.90
CA SER A 151 -0.87 11.09 -8.31
C SER A 151 -0.48 10.08 -9.41
N PHE A 152 0.64 9.38 -9.29
CA PHE A 152 1.05 8.34 -10.24
C PHE A 152 0.28 7.01 -10.08
N ALA A 153 -0.55 6.85 -9.06
CA ALA A 153 -1.31 5.62 -8.82
C ALA A 153 -2.55 5.52 -9.74
N LEU A 154 -3.10 4.30 -9.83
CA LEU A 154 -4.32 4.03 -10.60
C LEU A 154 -5.56 4.67 -10.01
N GLU A 155 -5.59 4.79 -8.68
CA GLU A 155 -6.75 5.22 -7.90
C GLU A 155 -6.26 5.88 -6.60
N PRO A 156 -7.07 6.75 -5.97
CA PRO A 156 -6.72 7.41 -4.72
C PRO A 156 -6.34 6.45 -3.59
N LEU A 157 -7.00 5.30 -3.51
CA LEU A 157 -6.73 4.28 -2.49
C LEU A 157 -5.35 3.61 -2.67
N TYR A 158 -4.91 3.42 -3.91
CA TYR A 158 -3.56 2.90 -4.19
C TYR A 158 -2.48 3.90 -3.78
N LEU A 159 -2.76 5.20 -3.94
CA LEU A 159 -1.90 6.27 -3.45
C LEU A 159 -1.87 6.27 -1.91
N ALA A 160 -3.03 6.21 -1.24
CA ALA A 160 -3.11 6.17 0.21
C ALA A 160 -2.31 4.99 0.79
N HIS A 161 -2.46 3.81 0.18
CA HIS A 161 -1.70 2.61 0.53
C HIS A 161 -0.17 2.85 0.43
N TYR A 162 0.30 3.51 -0.63
CA TYR A 162 1.72 3.87 -0.77
C TYR A 162 2.20 4.84 0.33
N LEU A 163 1.40 5.84 0.68
CA LEU A 163 1.78 6.93 1.59
C LEU A 163 1.99 6.48 3.05
N PHE A 164 1.50 5.31 3.46
CA PHE A 164 1.83 4.71 4.76
C PHE A 164 3.32 4.59 5.01
N LEU A 165 4.09 4.22 3.97
CA LEU A 165 5.52 3.97 4.08
C LEU A 165 6.34 5.25 4.35
N PRO A 166 6.24 6.34 3.55
CA PRO A 166 6.96 7.58 3.86
C PRO A 166 6.50 8.21 5.18
N VAL A 167 5.23 8.11 5.57
CA VAL A 167 4.77 8.55 6.91
C VAL A 167 5.49 7.76 8.00
N GLY A 168 5.55 6.43 7.89
CA GLY A 168 6.26 5.58 8.85
C GLY A 168 7.75 5.92 8.97
N VAL A 169 8.43 6.16 7.84
CA VAL A 169 9.84 6.56 7.81
C VAL A 169 10.06 7.91 8.50
N LEU A 170 9.27 8.93 8.15
CA LEU A 170 9.40 10.27 8.72
C LEU A 170 9.09 10.28 10.23
N MET A 171 8.05 9.56 10.67
CA MET A 171 7.69 9.42 12.09
C MET A 171 8.77 8.73 12.92
N VAL A 172 9.31 7.61 12.43
CA VAL A 172 10.34 6.88 13.17
C VAL A 172 11.67 7.63 13.16
N ARG A 173 12.02 8.33 12.08
CA ARG A 173 13.19 9.23 12.06
C ARG A 173 13.06 10.35 13.09
N PHE A 174 11.88 10.96 13.20
CA PHE A 174 11.61 11.95 14.24
C PHE A 174 11.80 11.38 15.64
N LEU A 175 11.28 10.18 15.91
CA LEU A 175 11.45 9.50 17.20
C LEU A 175 12.92 9.27 17.54
N ARG A 176 13.70 8.73 16.61
CA ARG A 176 15.13 8.40 16.81
C ARG A 176 15.99 9.66 16.98
N ARG A 177 15.77 10.69 16.15
CA ARG A 177 16.58 11.93 16.17
C ARG A 177 16.12 12.94 17.23
N LYS A 178 14.89 12.81 17.75
CA LYS A 178 14.20 13.75 18.65
C LYS A 178 13.97 15.16 18.05
N ARG A 179 14.43 15.40 16.82
CA ARG A 179 14.21 16.61 16.01
C ARG A 179 14.15 16.18 14.54
N ALA A 180 13.17 16.71 13.80
CA ALA A 180 13.06 16.52 12.36
C ALA A 180 13.61 17.77 11.64
N PRO A 181 14.48 17.62 10.62
CA PRO A 181 14.81 18.70 9.70
C PRO A 181 13.55 19.35 9.12
N LEU A 182 13.62 20.65 8.80
CA LEU A 182 12.46 21.37 8.23
C LEU A 182 11.91 20.68 6.97
N VAL A 183 12.80 20.22 6.08
CA VAL A 183 12.42 19.51 4.85
C VAL A 183 11.60 18.24 5.14
N GLU A 184 11.99 17.44 6.16
CA GLU A 184 11.25 16.24 6.56
C GLU A 184 9.88 16.61 7.17
N GLN A 185 9.80 17.69 7.95
CA GLN A 185 8.52 18.18 8.50
C GLN A 185 7.58 18.67 7.41
N VAL A 186 8.09 19.45 6.46
CA VAL A 186 7.33 19.95 5.31
C VAL A 186 6.83 18.76 4.49
N LEU A 187 7.71 17.84 4.12
CA LEU A 187 7.34 16.65 3.36
C LEU A 187 6.25 15.85 4.07
N LEU A 188 6.37 15.65 5.38
CA LEU A 188 5.38 14.95 6.18
C LEU A 188 4.01 15.65 6.18
N VAL A 189 3.98 16.97 6.37
CA VAL A 189 2.74 17.77 6.36
C VAL A 189 2.03 17.63 5.01
N PHE A 190 2.77 17.80 3.90
CA PHE A 190 2.20 17.63 2.57
C PHE A 190 1.82 16.17 2.27
N THR A 191 2.57 15.19 2.78
CA THR A 191 2.24 13.76 2.66
C THR A 191 0.92 13.45 3.38
N LEU A 192 0.74 13.94 4.61
CA LEU A 192 -0.49 13.77 5.38
C LEU A 192 -1.67 14.51 4.76
N GLY A 193 -1.45 15.74 4.27
CA GLY A 193 -2.49 16.50 3.57
C GLY A 193 -2.95 15.76 2.31
N LEU A 194 -2.02 15.25 1.51
CA LEU A 194 -2.36 14.45 0.34
C LEU A 194 -3.04 13.13 0.71
N PHE A 195 -2.62 12.49 1.80
CA PHE A 195 -3.26 11.28 2.34
C PHE A 195 -4.75 11.53 2.64
N LEU A 196 -5.07 12.66 3.30
CA LEU A 196 -6.46 13.05 3.58
C LEU A 196 -7.25 13.34 2.30
N LEU A 197 -6.63 14.00 1.30
CA LEU A 197 -7.25 14.28 0.00
C LEU A 197 -7.55 13.02 -0.84
N THR A 198 -7.00 11.85 -0.49
CA THR A 198 -7.39 10.60 -1.15
C THR A 198 -8.82 10.15 -0.80
N LEU A 199 -9.30 10.55 0.38
CA LEU A 199 -10.55 10.06 0.99
C LEU A 199 -10.69 8.53 1.00
N SER A 200 -9.58 7.79 1.12
CA SER A 200 -9.65 6.35 1.36
C SER A 200 -10.00 6.09 2.83
N ARG A 201 -11.29 5.82 3.13
CA ARG A 201 -11.76 5.56 4.50
C ARG A 201 -10.98 4.43 5.19
N GLY A 202 -10.71 3.33 4.47
CA GLY A 202 -9.88 2.23 4.96
C GLY A 202 -8.46 2.68 5.31
N ALA A 203 -7.86 3.56 4.50
CA ALA A 203 -6.55 4.13 4.79
C ALA A 203 -6.58 5.12 5.97
N ILE A 204 -7.62 5.97 6.08
CA ILE A 204 -7.77 6.95 7.18
C ILE A 204 -7.90 6.23 8.52
N LEU A 205 -8.71 5.18 8.58
CA LEU A 205 -8.82 4.34 9.77
C LEU A 205 -7.52 3.56 10.03
N GLY A 206 -6.86 3.07 8.97
CA GLY A 206 -5.58 2.39 9.07
C GLY A 206 -4.45 3.28 9.61
N ILE A 207 -4.36 4.54 9.18
CA ILE A 207 -3.35 5.48 9.68
C ILE A 207 -3.68 5.90 11.11
N ALA A 208 -4.95 6.08 11.45
CA ALA A 208 -5.35 6.33 12.83
C ALA A 208 -4.92 5.17 13.75
N LEU A 209 -5.20 3.92 13.36
CA LEU A 209 -4.76 2.74 14.11
C LEU A 209 -3.23 2.66 14.22
N ALA A 210 -2.51 2.84 13.12
CA ALA A 210 -1.04 2.80 13.11
C ALA A 210 -0.44 3.89 14.01
N LEU A 211 -1.02 5.09 14.03
CA LEU A 211 -0.60 6.20 14.90
C LEU A 211 -0.90 5.91 16.37
N VAL A 212 -2.09 5.39 16.70
CA VAL A 212 -2.46 5.00 18.07
C VAL A 212 -1.50 3.94 18.60
N LEU A 213 -1.22 2.88 17.83
CA LEU A 213 -0.29 1.85 18.23
C LEU A 213 1.14 2.39 18.34
N MET A 214 1.57 3.26 17.42
CA MET A 214 2.86 3.94 17.51
C MET A 214 2.99 4.75 18.80
N LEU A 215 1.97 5.53 19.18
CA LEU A 215 1.95 6.31 20.42
C LEU A 215 2.01 5.39 21.65
N ALA A 216 1.24 4.30 21.65
CA ALA A 216 1.22 3.32 22.73
C ALA A 216 2.58 2.62 22.91
N VAL A 217 3.28 2.31 21.81
CA VAL A 217 4.61 1.68 21.82
C VAL A 217 5.71 2.68 22.19
N ALA A 218 5.69 3.89 21.62
CA ALA A 218 6.71 4.91 21.84
C ALA A 218 6.65 5.52 23.25
N ARG A 219 5.44 5.63 23.84
CA ARG A 219 5.18 6.27 25.14
C ARG A 219 5.83 7.66 25.25
N SER A 220 5.76 8.44 24.18
CA SER A 220 6.47 9.72 24.04
C SER A 220 5.50 10.88 23.87
N TRP A 221 5.39 11.74 24.90
CA TRP A 221 4.60 12.97 24.84
C TRP A 221 5.09 13.94 23.74
N ARG A 222 6.39 13.91 23.42
CA ARG A 222 6.96 14.71 22.33
C ARG A 222 6.41 14.29 20.97
N LEU A 223 6.17 12.99 20.78
CA LEU A 223 5.54 12.48 19.57
C LEU A 223 4.10 12.98 19.45
N ILE A 224 3.34 13.00 20.55
CA ILE A 224 1.97 13.54 20.57
C ILE A 224 1.98 15.01 20.12
N GLY A 225 2.83 15.85 20.72
CA GLY A 225 2.93 17.26 20.34
C GLY A 225 3.35 17.46 18.88
N HIS A 226 4.31 16.65 18.39
CA HIS A 226 4.71 16.70 16.98
C HIS A 226 3.58 16.28 16.04
N LEU A 227 2.87 15.20 16.36
CA LEU A 227 1.73 14.69 15.60
C LEU A 227 0.62 15.74 15.51
N LEU A 228 0.21 16.31 16.65
CA LEU A 228 -0.82 17.35 16.68
C LEU A 228 -0.43 18.54 15.81
N LYS A 229 0.85 18.96 15.88
CA LYS A 229 1.38 20.03 15.02
C LYS A 229 1.28 19.66 13.53
N VAL A 230 1.84 18.53 13.11
CA VAL A 230 1.92 18.18 11.68
C VAL A 230 0.54 17.85 11.08
N THR A 231 -0.31 17.17 11.84
CA THR A 231 -1.69 16.87 11.44
C THR A 231 -2.52 18.15 11.41
N GLY A 232 -2.34 19.06 12.37
CA GLY A 232 -3.00 20.37 12.36
C GLY A 232 -2.66 21.17 11.10
N PHE A 233 -1.37 21.26 10.73
CA PHE A 233 -0.97 21.91 9.48
C PHE A 233 -1.51 21.18 8.24
N ALA A 234 -1.48 19.85 8.21
CA ALA A 234 -2.04 19.07 7.10
C ALA A 234 -3.54 19.33 6.92
N VAL A 235 -4.30 19.36 8.01
CA VAL A 235 -5.74 19.69 8.01
C VAL A 235 -5.97 21.12 7.51
N VAL A 236 -5.19 22.10 7.95
CA VAL A 236 -5.27 23.48 7.45
C VAL A 236 -5.04 23.55 5.93
N ILE A 237 -4.03 22.82 5.42
CA ILE A 237 -3.78 22.74 3.97
C ILE A 237 -4.98 22.12 3.23
N VAL A 238 -5.56 21.04 3.76
CA VAL A 238 -6.75 20.40 3.16
C VAL A 238 -7.94 21.37 3.13
N PHE A 239 -8.22 22.05 4.23
CA PHE A 239 -9.28 23.06 4.27
C PHE A 239 -9.02 24.20 3.28
N ALA A 240 -7.79 24.72 3.20
CA ALA A 240 -7.43 25.74 2.22
C ALA A 240 -7.65 25.25 0.77
N MET A 241 -7.31 23.99 0.49
CA MET A 241 -7.53 23.36 -0.82
C MET A 241 -9.02 23.16 -1.12
N LEU A 242 -9.86 22.82 -0.13
CA LEU A 242 -11.31 22.71 -0.30
C LEU A 242 -11.97 24.08 -0.48
N SER A 243 -11.50 25.10 0.25
CA SER A 243 -11.95 26.49 0.05
C SER A 243 -11.60 26.99 -1.35
N LEU A 244 -10.42 26.64 -1.88
CA LEU A 244 -10.05 26.96 -3.26
C LEU A 244 -11.03 26.38 -4.28
N VAL A 245 -11.57 25.18 -4.05
CA VAL A 245 -12.62 24.58 -4.89
C VAL A 245 -13.87 25.45 -4.90
N GLY A 246 -14.36 25.85 -3.73
CA GLY A 246 -15.55 26.70 -3.61
C GLY A 246 -15.39 28.05 -4.31
N ILE A 247 -14.21 28.66 -4.18
CA ILE A 247 -13.85 29.91 -4.86
C ILE A 247 -13.79 29.71 -6.39
N ALA A 248 -13.19 28.62 -6.87
CA ALA A 248 -13.10 28.33 -8.30
C ALA A 248 -14.48 28.04 -8.92
N GLN A 249 -15.37 27.37 -8.17
CA GLN A 249 -16.74 27.10 -8.60
C GLN A 249 -17.58 28.37 -8.68
N SER A 250 -17.48 29.27 -7.70
CA SER A 250 -18.23 30.54 -7.73
C SER A 250 -17.80 31.45 -8.88
N MET A 251 -16.53 31.41 -9.30
CA MET A 251 -16.06 32.14 -10.48
C MET A 251 -16.54 31.54 -11.81
N ARG A 252 -16.95 30.26 -11.83
CA ARG A 252 -17.37 29.55 -13.05
C ARG A 252 -18.87 29.40 -13.21
N ALA A 253 -19.63 29.54 -12.12
CA ALA A 253 -21.08 29.44 -12.18
C ALA A 253 -21.63 30.61 -12.99
N PRO A 254 -22.35 30.38 -14.12
CA PRO A 254 -23.16 31.42 -14.72
C PRO A 254 -24.24 31.82 -13.72
N GLU A 255 -24.47 33.12 -13.55
CA GLU A 255 -25.63 33.65 -12.81
C GLU A 255 -26.92 33.33 -13.57
N THR A 256 -27.34 32.08 -13.60
CA THR A 256 -28.68 31.70 -14.05
C THR A 256 -29.52 31.41 -12.81
N PRO A 257 -30.46 32.30 -12.43
CA PRO A 257 -31.42 32.01 -11.39
C PRO A 257 -32.20 30.74 -11.77
N ASN A 258 -32.45 29.86 -10.81
CA ASN A 258 -33.48 28.83 -11.00
C ASN A 258 -34.82 29.53 -11.27
N ALA A 259 -35.69 28.90 -12.05
CA ALA A 259 -37.00 29.44 -12.44
C ALA A 259 -37.93 29.77 -11.24
N ASP A 260 -37.57 29.34 -10.04
CA ASP A 260 -38.30 29.54 -8.77
C ASP A 260 -37.64 30.57 -7.83
N GLY A 261 -36.55 31.22 -8.25
CA GLY A 261 -35.84 32.21 -7.41
C GLY A 261 -35.07 31.61 -6.23
N SER A 262 -35.01 30.28 -6.12
CA SER A 262 -34.19 29.61 -5.12
C SER A 262 -32.73 29.53 -5.58
N THR A 263 -31.79 29.94 -4.73
CA THR A 263 -30.38 29.62 -4.94
C THR A 263 -30.21 28.11 -4.81
N PRO A 264 -29.59 27.40 -5.77
CA PRO A 264 -29.32 25.99 -5.62
C PRO A 264 -28.48 25.81 -4.35
N SER A 265 -28.92 24.95 -3.43
CA SER A 265 -28.13 24.56 -2.26
C SER A 265 -26.96 23.69 -2.71
N THR A 266 -25.97 24.31 -3.33
CA THR A 266 -24.68 23.68 -3.57
C THR A 266 -24.05 23.42 -2.21
N ALA A 267 -24.18 22.18 -1.71
CA ALA A 267 -23.37 21.72 -0.59
C ALA A 267 -21.92 22.12 -0.87
N THR A 268 -21.31 22.85 0.06
CA THR A 268 -19.96 23.36 -0.18
C THR A 268 -19.01 22.18 -0.37
N ALA A 269 -17.90 22.37 -1.10
CA ALA A 269 -16.90 21.31 -1.24
C ALA A 269 -16.46 20.74 0.14
N VAL A 270 -16.49 21.58 1.18
CA VAL A 270 -16.24 21.18 2.58
C VAL A 270 -17.36 20.28 3.12
N ASP A 271 -18.63 20.61 2.90
CA ASP A 271 -19.76 19.78 3.33
C ASP A 271 -19.75 18.42 2.61
N ALA A 272 -19.48 18.42 1.30
CA ALA A 272 -19.36 17.20 0.52
C ALA A 272 -18.17 16.33 0.98
N PHE A 273 -17.05 16.96 1.30
CA PHE A 273 -15.86 16.26 1.81
C PHE A 273 -16.12 15.66 3.19
N THR A 274 -16.64 16.46 4.11
CA THR A 274 -16.89 16.04 5.50
C THR A 274 -17.98 14.98 5.58
N SER A 275 -19.10 15.15 4.86
CA SER A 275 -20.16 14.14 4.78
C SER A 275 -19.63 12.81 4.24
N HIS A 276 -18.86 12.81 3.14
CA HIS A 276 -18.29 11.58 2.61
C HIS A 276 -17.24 10.95 3.55
N ALA A 277 -16.48 11.76 4.29
CA ALA A 277 -15.49 11.25 5.23
C ALA A 277 -16.14 10.53 6.44
N VAL A 278 -17.34 10.94 6.85
CA VAL A 278 -18.05 10.38 8.02
C VAL A 278 -19.21 9.45 7.68
N ASP A 279 -19.70 9.45 6.43
CA ASP A 279 -20.77 8.55 6.01
C ASP A 279 -20.24 7.12 5.89
N LEU A 280 -20.61 6.29 6.86
CA LEU A 280 -20.27 4.87 6.90
C LEU A 280 -21.17 4.02 6.00
N ASN A 281 -22.22 4.60 5.42
CA ASN A 281 -23.30 3.90 4.72
C ASN A 281 -23.48 4.32 3.25
N ASP A 282 -22.52 5.07 2.70
CA ASP A 282 -22.49 5.45 1.28
C ASP A 282 -22.51 4.22 0.34
N GLY A 283 -23.10 4.40 -0.85
CA GLY A 283 -23.29 3.37 -1.87
C GLY A 283 -22.00 2.62 -2.21
N SER A 284 -20.86 3.31 -2.26
CA SER A 284 -19.54 2.69 -2.53
C SER A 284 -19.08 1.70 -1.45
N ALA A 285 -19.51 1.87 -0.20
CA ALA A 285 -19.24 0.92 0.90
C ALA A 285 -20.27 -0.22 0.89
N ARG A 286 -21.55 0.08 0.66
CA ARG A 286 -22.61 -0.92 0.56
C ARG A 286 -22.33 -1.96 -0.51
N THR A 287 -21.91 -1.54 -1.71
CA THR A 287 -21.54 -2.46 -2.80
C THR A 287 -20.43 -3.44 -2.40
N ARG A 288 -19.63 -3.17 -1.37
CA ARG A 288 -18.60 -4.11 -0.88
C ARG A 288 -19.15 -5.05 0.18
N TYR A 289 -19.91 -4.52 1.14
CA TYR A 289 -20.54 -5.34 2.17
C TYR A 289 -21.54 -6.33 1.57
N ASP A 290 -22.19 -5.97 0.47
CA ASP A 290 -23.11 -6.85 -0.25
C ASP A 290 -22.39 -8.04 -0.92
N LEU A 291 -21.09 -7.93 -1.22
CA LEU A 291 -20.29 -9.00 -1.82
C LEU A 291 -19.72 -9.98 -0.78
N TRP A 292 -19.65 -9.58 0.50
CA TRP A 292 -19.00 -10.38 1.53
C TRP A 292 -19.76 -11.68 1.86
N PRO A 293 -21.10 -11.69 2.00
CA PRO A 293 -21.85 -12.93 2.19
C PRO A 293 -21.58 -13.94 1.09
N THR A 294 -21.69 -13.53 -0.18
CA THR A 294 -21.40 -14.40 -1.33
C THR A 294 -19.94 -14.88 -1.35
N THR A 295 -19.00 -14.04 -0.92
CA THR A 295 -17.58 -14.46 -0.80
C THR A 295 -17.38 -15.50 0.31
N ILE A 296 -18.14 -15.40 1.41
CA ILE A 296 -18.14 -16.41 2.47
C ILE A 296 -18.76 -17.70 1.97
N ASP A 297 -19.84 -17.63 1.18
CA ASP A 297 -20.48 -18.81 0.57
C ASP A 297 -19.50 -19.56 -0.34
N MET A 298 -18.67 -18.85 -1.12
CA MET A 298 -17.60 -19.50 -1.90
C MET A 298 -16.63 -20.30 -1.02
N PHE A 299 -16.30 -19.79 0.18
CA PHE A 299 -15.45 -20.51 1.11
C PHE A 299 -16.18 -21.71 1.73
N THR A 300 -17.46 -21.59 2.08
CA THR A 300 -18.22 -22.72 2.66
C THR A 300 -18.43 -23.84 1.65
N GLU A 301 -18.57 -23.52 0.36
CA GLU A 301 -18.67 -24.48 -0.74
C GLU A 301 -17.31 -25.12 -1.10
N HIS A 302 -16.22 -24.35 -1.04
CA HIS A 302 -14.86 -24.79 -1.38
C HIS A 302 -13.84 -24.61 -0.24
N PRO A 303 -14.04 -25.24 0.94
CA PRO A 303 -13.32 -24.86 2.16
C PRO A 303 -11.83 -25.23 2.15
N PHE A 304 -11.43 -26.26 1.41
CA PHE A 304 -10.05 -26.76 1.48
C PHE A 304 -9.10 -25.96 0.60
N THR A 305 -9.40 -25.83 -0.69
CA THR A 305 -8.51 -25.24 -1.70
C THR A 305 -9.04 -23.93 -2.28
N GLY A 306 -10.25 -23.53 -1.93
CA GLY A 306 -10.90 -22.34 -2.47
C GLY A 306 -11.27 -22.48 -3.94
N VAL A 307 -11.74 -21.38 -4.52
CA VAL A 307 -12.15 -21.28 -5.93
C VAL A 307 -10.98 -20.98 -6.88
N GLY A 308 -9.77 -20.84 -6.35
CA GLY A 308 -8.55 -20.53 -7.07
C GLY A 308 -8.16 -19.05 -7.03
N PRO A 309 -6.86 -18.72 -7.20
CA PRO A 309 -6.37 -17.34 -7.19
C PRO A 309 -7.14 -16.45 -8.16
N ASN A 310 -7.57 -15.28 -7.69
CA ASN A 310 -8.29 -14.25 -8.45
C ASN A 310 -9.62 -14.69 -9.09
N ASN A 311 -10.18 -15.86 -8.71
CA ASN A 311 -11.47 -16.33 -9.21
C ASN A 311 -12.68 -15.80 -8.44
N SER A 312 -12.47 -15.28 -7.21
CA SER A 312 -13.56 -14.73 -6.39
C SER A 312 -14.36 -13.66 -7.13
N ARG A 313 -13.68 -12.75 -7.84
CA ARG A 313 -14.32 -11.72 -8.67
C ARG A 313 -15.16 -12.34 -9.80
N VAL A 314 -14.63 -13.32 -10.52
CA VAL A 314 -15.36 -13.95 -11.65
C VAL A 314 -16.70 -14.50 -11.17
N LEU A 315 -16.69 -15.23 -10.05
CA LEU A 315 -17.91 -15.80 -9.48
C LEU A 315 -18.85 -14.74 -8.91
N LEU A 316 -18.33 -13.70 -8.23
CA LEU A 316 -19.14 -12.62 -7.66
C LEU A 316 -19.92 -11.82 -8.72
N GLN A 317 -19.39 -11.75 -9.93
CA GLN A 317 -20.01 -11.04 -11.05
C GLN A 317 -20.73 -11.96 -12.04
N GLY A 318 -20.92 -13.25 -11.70
CA GLY A 318 -21.60 -14.22 -12.58
C GLY A 318 -20.87 -14.47 -13.91
N GLY A 319 -19.55 -14.27 -13.93
CA GLY A 319 -18.71 -14.51 -15.09
C GLY A 319 -18.61 -15.99 -15.46
N SER A 320 -18.33 -16.28 -16.73
CA SER A 320 -18.15 -17.65 -17.21
C SER A 320 -16.75 -18.18 -16.92
N ASP A 321 -16.61 -19.50 -16.95
CA ASP A 321 -15.33 -20.22 -16.93
C ASP A 321 -14.45 -19.95 -18.17
N SER A 322 -15.02 -19.35 -19.21
CA SER A 322 -14.35 -18.96 -20.45
C SER A 322 -13.77 -17.55 -20.45
N ILE A 323 -13.99 -16.76 -19.38
CA ILE A 323 -13.48 -15.38 -19.30
C ILE A 323 -11.95 -15.36 -19.37
N THR A 324 -11.40 -14.37 -20.08
CA THR A 324 -9.94 -14.21 -20.16
C THR A 324 -9.38 -13.55 -18.90
N PRO A 325 -8.07 -13.72 -18.59
CA PRO A 325 -7.43 -13.02 -17.46
C PRO A 325 -7.57 -11.49 -17.53
N ASP A 326 -7.50 -10.91 -18.74
CA ASP A 326 -7.58 -9.46 -18.93
C ASP A 326 -9.00 -8.96 -18.63
N GLU A 327 -10.03 -9.63 -19.12
CA GLU A 327 -11.43 -9.32 -18.81
C GLU A 327 -11.70 -9.49 -17.31
N ALA A 328 -11.21 -10.57 -16.69
CA ALA A 328 -11.35 -10.80 -15.26
C ALA A 328 -10.69 -9.69 -14.43
N SER A 329 -9.60 -9.10 -14.90
CA SER A 329 -8.90 -8.01 -14.20
C SER A 329 -9.72 -6.72 -14.10
N LEU A 330 -10.68 -6.52 -15.02
CA LEU A 330 -11.59 -5.37 -15.04
C LEU A 330 -12.78 -5.55 -14.09
N LEU A 331 -13.04 -6.78 -13.65
CA LEU A 331 -14.13 -7.07 -12.74
C LEU A 331 -13.84 -6.57 -11.32
N GLN A 332 -14.90 -6.15 -10.62
CA GLN A 332 -14.83 -5.61 -9.27
C GLN A 332 -14.32 -6.67 -8.28
N PRO A 333 -13.17 -6.44 -7.61
CA PRO A 333 -12.70 -7.37 -6.59
C PRO A 333 -13.57 -7.31 -5.34
N VAL A 334 -13.43 -8.33 -4.49
CA VAL A 334 -14.04 -8.42 -3.14
C VAL A 334 -13.76 -7.16 -2.30
N ASN A 335 -12.62 -6.51 -2.53
CA ASN A 335 -12.12 -5.38 -1.74
C ASN A 335 -12.03 -5.70 -0.24
N ASN A 336 -11.70 -6.95 0.07
CA ASN A 336 -11.29 -7.42 1.38
C ASN A 336 -10.29 -8.55 1.15
N ASP A 337 -9.00 -8.27 1.37
CA ASP A 337 -7.92 -9.24 1.12
C ASP A 337 -8.06 -10.50 1.97
N TYR A 338 -8.59 -10.39 3.19
CA TYR A 338 -8.73 -11.55 4.07
C TYR A 338 -9.80 -12.51 3.56
N LEU A 339 -10.96 -11.97 3.18
CA LEU A 339 -12.03 -12.77 2.60
C LEU A 339 -11.65 -13.31 1.22
N ALA A 340 -11.03 -12.48 0.38
CA ALA A 340 -10.54 -12.92 -0.93
C ALA A 340 -9.50 -14.04 -0.78
N TYR A 341 -8.51 -13.88 0.11
CA TYR A 341 -7.50 -14.92 0.33
C TYR A 341 -8.13 -16.23 0.84
N LEU A 342 -9.08 -16.13 1.78
CA LEU A 342 -9.76 -17.29 2.34
C LEU A 342 -10.62 -18.02 1.30
N SER A 343 -11.41 -17.30 0.50
CA SER A 343 -12.27 -17.91 -0.53
C SER A 343 -11.48 -18.44 -1.72
N GLU A 344 -10.36 -17.81 -2.07
CA GLU A 344 -9.56 -18.20 -3.24
C GLU A 344 -8.55 -19.32 -2.94
N MET A 345 -8.02 -19.39 -1.71
CA MET A 345 -6.96 -20.34 -1.34
C MET A 345 -7.42 -21.40 -0.32
N GLY A 346 -8.57 -21.21 0.31
CA GLY A 346 -9.13 -22.11 1.32
C GLY A 346 -8.27 -22.25 2.58
N LEU A 347 -8.60 -23.26 3.38
CA LEU A 347 -7.88 -23.63 4.61
C LEU A 347 -6.43 -24.05 4.35
N VAL A 348 -6.16 -24.71 3.22
CA VAL A 348 -4.78 -25.07 2.82
C VAL A 348 -3.95 -23.80 2.63
N GLY A 349 -4.52 -22.80 1.93
CA GLY A 349 -3.98 -21.46 1.81
C GLY A 349 -3.63 -20.80 3.13
N LEU A 350 -4.57 -20.84 4.07
CA LEU A 350 -4.39 -20.24 5.39
C LEU A 350 -3.27 -20.92 6.18
N VAL A 351 -3.29 -22.25 6.25
CA VAL A 351 -2.31 -23.05 7.00
C VAL A 351 -0.89 -22.86 6.46
N LEU A 352 -0.72 -22.92 5.14
CA LEU A 352 0.59 -22.76 4.50
C LEU A 352 1.14 -21.34 4.64
N THR A 353 0.31 -20.34 4.97
CA THR A 353 0.74 -18.97 5.23
C THR A 353 1.07 -18.67 6.70
N LEU A 354 0.73 -19.57 7.64
CA LEU A 354 1.04 -19.40 9.06
C LEU A 354 2.53 -19.13 9.36
N PRO A 355 3.51 -19.77 8.68
CA PRO A 355 4.92 -19.46 8.89
C PRO A 355 5.26 -18.00 8.54
N LEU A 356 4.68 -17.45 7.47
CA LEU A 356 4.85 -16.04 7.12
C LEU A 356 4.29 -15.12 8.20
N ILE A 357 3.06 -15.41 8.64
CA ILE A 357 2.38 -14.67 9.71
C ILE A 357 3.24 -14.70 10.99
N PHE A 358 3.79 -15.85 11.35
CA PHE A 358 4.68 -15.99 12.50
C PHE A 358 5.92 -15.07 12.39
N TYR A 359 6.58 -15.03 11.24
CA TYR A 359 7.75 -14.15 11.02
C TYR A 359 7.38 -12.67 11.11
N VAL A 360 6.23 -12.27 10.55
CA VAL A 360 5.70 -10.91 10.67
C VAL A 360 5.43 -10.56 12.12
N LEU A 361 4.69 -11.40 12.86
CA LEU A 361 4.38 -11.17 14.27
C LEU A 361 5.63 -11.11 15.14
N ARG A 362 6.62 -11.97 14.89
CA ARG A 362 7.91 -11.95 15.58
C ARG A 362 8.65 -10.63 15.32
N ALA A 363 8.66 -10.13 14.09
CA ALA A 363 9.29 -8.86 13.73
C ALA A 363 8.58 -7.67 14.39
N LEU A 364 7.24 -7.64 14.35
CA LEU A 364 6.42 -6.63 15.03
C LEU A 364 6.68 -6.62 16.54
N TRP A 365 6.75 -7.80 17.16
CA TRP A 365 7.07 -7.94 18.58
C TRP A 365 8.49 -7.43 18.92
N GLY A 366 9.45 -7.61 18.00
CA GLY A 366 10.78 -7.00 18.11
C GLY A 366 10.73 -5.48 18.12
N VAL A 367 9.92 -4.88 17.26
CA VAL A 367 9.70 -3.42 17.20
C VAL A 367 9.06 -2.90 18.49
N VAL A 368 8.07 -3.61 19.04
CA VAL A 368 7.43 -3.27 20.32
C VAL A 368 8.45 -3.30 21.46
N ARG A 369 9.25 -4.38 21.55
CA ARG A 369 10.27 -4.52 22.62
C ARG A 369 11.35 -3.45 22.56
N ALA A 370 11.70 -2.99 21.36
CA ALA A 370 12.67 -1.92 21.14
C ALA A 370 12.03 -0.53 21.09
N ARG A 371 10.73 -0.38 21.38
CA ARG A 371 10.00 0.90 21.37
C ARG A 371 10.22 1.73 20.09
N LEU A 372 10.18 1.06 18.92
CA LEU A 372 10.41 1.64 17.58
C LEU A 372 11.86 2.04 17.24
N ASP A 373 12.82 1.86 18.15
CA ASP A 373 14.26 2.01 17.83
C ASP A 373 14.80 0.84 16.98
N HIS A 374 14.00 -0.21 16.81
CA HIS A 374 14.29 -1.32 15.92
C HIS A 374 14.33 -0.88 14.44
N PRO A 375 15.26 -1.39 13.59
CA PRO A 375 15.33 -1.05 12.17
C PRO A 375 14.00 -1.17 11.43
N SER A 376 13.20 -2.19 11.76
CA SER A 376 11.87 -2.41 11.17
C SER A 376 10.76 -1.44 11.61
N GLY A 377 11.03 -0.47 12.49
CA GLY A 377 10.03 0.48 13.02
C GLY A 377 9.17 1.15 11.93
N PRO A 378 9.75 1.74 10.87
CA PRO A 378 8.99 2.37 9.79
C PRO A 378 8.05 1.40 9.07
N TYR A 379 8.54 0.19 8.82
CA TYR A 379 7.83 -0.85 8.07
C TYR A 379 6.72 -1.48 8.90
N ALA A 380 6.91 -1.59 10.22
CA ALA A 380 5.87 -2.02 11.15
C ALA A 380 4.70 -1.02 11.17
N PHE A 381 4.99 0.28 11.25
CA PHE A 381 3.97 1.32 11.15
C PHE A 381 3.19 1.20 9.84
N ALA A 382 3.91 1.12 8.71
CA ALA A 382 3.28 1.03 7.40
C ALA A 382 2.44 -0.24 7.26
N LEU A 383 2.95 -1.39 7.69
CA LEU A 383 2.27 -2.67 7.59
C LEU A 383 0.97 -2.71 8.41
N VAL A 384 0.96 -2.14 9.63
CA VAL A 384 -0.26 -2.06 10.44
C VAL A 384 -1.36 -1.29 9.70
N GLY A 385 -1.01 -0.12 9.15
CA GLY A 385 -1.96 0.70 8.41
C GLY A 385 -2.45 0.02 7.13
N MET A 386 -1.52 -0.56 6.36
CA MET A 386 -1.82 -1.33 5.13
C MET A 386 -2.68 -2.56 5.42
N ALA A 387 -2.40 -3.31 6.49
CA ALA A 387 -3.16 -4.49 6.89
C ALA A 387 -4.58 -4.11 7.33
N PHE A 388 -4.76 -2.98 8.00
CA PHE A 388 -6.10 -2.48 8.31
C PHE A 388 -6.85 -2.07 7.04
N GLU A 389 -6.20 -1.31 6.16
CA GLU A 389 -6.79 -0.90 4.88
C GLU A 389 -7.21 -2.09 4.02
N ALA A 390 -6.49 -3.22 4.10
CA ALA A 390 -6.79 -4.46 3.39
C ALA A 390 -8.19 -5.05 3.67
N ASN A 391 -8.90 -4.59 4.70
CA ASN A 391 -10.32 -4.92 4.92
C ASN A 391 -11.28 -4.24 3.92
N ALA A 392 -10.85 -3.14 3.30
CA ALA A 392 -11.65 -2.32 2.39
C ALA A 392 -10.99 -2.13 1.02
N PHE A 393 -9.97 -2.93 0.74
CA PHE A 393 -9.08 -2.76 -0.39
C PHE A 393 -8.45 -4.10 -0.79
N HIS A 394 -8.31 -4.36 -2.09
CA HIS A 394 -7.63 -5.55 -2.59
C HIS A 394 -6.15 -5.25 -2.89
N SER A 395 -5.23 -5.73 -2.05
CA SER A 395 -3.80 -5.43 -2.09
C SER A 395 -2.90 -6.65 -2.33
N LEU A 396 -3.44 -7.87 -2.32
CA LEU A 396 -2.66 -9.12 -2.38
C LEU A 396 -1.69 -9.21 -3.56
N LEU A 397 -2.07 -8.71 -4.73
CA LEU A 397 -1.22 -8.77 -5.94
C LEU A 397 -0.32 -7.53 -6.10
N LEU A 398 -0.35 -6.60 -5.14
CA LEU A 398 0.39 -5.35 -5.22
C LEU A 398 1.77 -5.52 -4.61
N LEU A 399 2.79 -5.29 -5.44
CA LEU A 399 4.19 -5.43 -5.06
C LEU A 399 4.57 -4.68 -3.77
N ARG A 400 3.95 -3.52 -3.51
CA ARG A 400 4.29 -2.64 -2.38
C ARG A 400 4.03 -3.30 -1.01
N THR A 401 2.94 -4.03 -0.85
CA THR A 401 2.63 -4.74 0.41
C THR A 401 3.74 -5.74 0.74
N TRP A 402 4.16 -6.50 -0.27
CA TRP A 402 5.23 -7.49 -0.15
C TRP A 402 6.61 -6.87 0.09
N VAL A 403 6.89 -5.71 -0.49
CA VAL A 403 8.10 -4.93 -0.20
C VAL A 403 8.13 -4.50 1.27
N VAL A 404 7.03 -3.95 1.80
CA VAL A 404 6.97 -3.54 3.22
C VAL A 404 7.12 -4.74 4.16
N LEU A 405 6.44 -5.85 3.87
CA LEU A 405 6.56 -7.08 4.63
C LEU A 405 8.00 -7.60 4.63
N ALA A 406 8.65 -7.61 3.46
CA ALA A 406 10.03 -8.05 3.32
C ALA A 406 11.03 -7.15 4.05
N LEU A 407 10.85 -5.83 3.99
CA LEU A 407 11.69 -4.87 4.72
C LEU A 407 11.51 -4.99 6.24
N LEU A 408 10.29 -5.28 6.71
CA LEU A 408 10.01 -5.58 8.11
C LEU A 408 10.82 -6.81 8.57
N ILE A 409 10.79 -7.90 7.81
CA ILE A 409 11.54 -9.13 8.11
C ILE A 409 13.05 -8.89 8.00
N ALA A 410 13.51 -8.16 6.97
CA ALA A 410 14.91 -7.80 6.78
C ALA A 410 15.45 -7.04 8.00
N GLY A 411 14.73 -6.03 8.48
CA GLY A 411 15.12 -5.26 9.65
C GLY A 411 15.19 -6.09 10.93
N ALA A 412 14.32 -7.10 11.09
CA ALA A 412 14.34 -8.01 12.24
C ALA A 412 15.52 -8.96 12.22
N ARG A 413 15.87 -9.45 11.02
CA ARG A 413 17.09 -10.24 10.81
C ARG A 413 18.33 -9.41 11.14
N LEU A 414 18.48 -8.23 10.55
CA LEU A 414 19.63 -7.35 10.76
C LEU A 414 19.80 -6.98 12.25
N TYR A 415 18.69 -6.68 12.94
CA TYR A 415 18.72 -6.41 14.38
C TYR A 415 19.25 -7.60 15.20
N SER A 416 18.88 -8.83 14.82
CA SER A 416 19.39 -10.04 15.48
C SER A 416 20.87 -10.29 15.22
N GLU A 417 21.35 -10.03 13.99
CA GLU A 417 22.76 -10.15 13.60
C GLU A 417 23.62 -9.18 14.44
N THR A 418 23.19 -7.91 14.59
CA THR A 418 23.90 -6.92 15.41
C THR A 418 23.95 -7.29 16.89
N ARG A 419 22.86 -7.84 17.45
CA ARG A 419 22.78 -8.15 18.89
C ARG A 419 23.59 -9.39 19.29
N LEU A 420 23.79 -10.33 18.38
CA LEU A 420 24.54 -11.55 18.63
C LEU A 420 26.06 -11.35 18.53
N GLY A 421 26.53 -10.13 18.25
CA GLY A 421 27.96 -9.83 18.17
C GLY A 421 28.65 -10.56 17.02
N GLU A 422 27.90 -11.08 16.04
CA GLU A 422 28.51 -11.49 14.78
C GLU A 422 29.11 -10.22 14.17
N PRO A 423 30.45 -10.14 14.00
CA PRO A 423 31.06 -8.96 13.43
C PRO A 423 30.38 -8.73 12.09
N ALA A 424 29.71 -7.58 11.94
CA ALA A 424 29.18 -7.13 10.67
C ALA A 424 30.29 -7.37 9.66
N ALA A 425 30.05 -8.26 8.69
CA ALA A 425 31.03 -8.61 7.67
C ALA A 425 31.53 -7.29 7.09
N THR A 426 32.68 -6.86 7.61
CA THR A 426 33.21 -5.53 7.40
C THR A 426 33.72 -5.63 5.98
N GLY A 427 32.98 -4.97 5.08
CA GLY A 427 33.37 -4.86 3.70
C GLY A 427 34.79 -4.32 3.66
N LEU A 428 35.70 -5.20 3.24
CA LEU A 428 36.95 -4.94 2.56
C LEU A 428 37.76 -3.75 3.12
N GLY A 429 38.84 -4.11 3.82
CA GLY A 429 39.91 -3.21 4.19
C GLY A 429 40.41 -2.39 3.00
N THR A 430 40.56 -1.11 3.27
CA THR A 430 41.51 -0.22 2.59
C THR A 430 42.92 -0.78 2.71
N PRO A 431 43.72 -0.75 1.63
CA PRO A 431 45.04 -0.15 1.69
C PRO A 431 44.97 1.36 1.41
#